data_AF-A0A5J4J792-F1
#
_entry.id   AF-A0A5J4J792-F1
#
_cell.length_a   1.000
_cell.length_b   1.000
_cell.length_c   1.000
_cell.angle_alpha   90.00
_cell.angle_beta   90.00
_cell.angle_gamma   90.00
#
_symmetry.space_group_name_H-M   'P 1'
#
loop_
_entity.id
_entity.type
_entity.pdbx_description
1 polymer ?
#
loop_
_entity_poly.entity_id
_entity_poly.type
_entity_poly.pdbx_seq_one_letter_code
_entity_poly.pdbx_strand_id
1 'polypeptide(L)'
;MLLYHESMRQGRPLFHLLPYLHVSFFMEAVWQDYWTFRDNALLAIAMVVNEQSYLEKRVVKNAKYQKEVLNTIEFKLQDMFLFNQILFPYEEGGGLQLAGQTLHAFGSLEERILLGKRLYMILFGNMERHGRIENWARRHPHTGSRKDYWPEIFNNIHEGLPGKYQLKLKACKLKPGAARIYSPELEYAWKNVSHPEAEPGDWYKSWDVADMLGPLHEPVQGEIFREYCKTLEKLELAVLAKKVVSTREA
;
A
#
# COMPACT_ATOMS: atom_id res chain seq x y z
N MET A 1 10.25 16.23 -7.64
CA MET A 1 11.61 15.84 -8.11
C MET A 1 12.20 16.85 -9.08
N LEU A 2 11.56 17.19 -10.21
CA LEU A 2 12.12 18.11 -11.20
C LEU A 2 12.37 19.54 -10.67
N LEU A 3 11.42 20.12 -9.92
CA LEU A 3 11.59 21.47 -9.37
C LEU A 3 12.71 21.54 -8.31
N TYR A 4 12.86 20.49 -7.51
CA TYR A 4 13.95 20.37 -6.56
C TYR A 4 15.30 20.25 -7.28
N HIS A 5 15.38 19.42 -8.31
CA HIS A 5 16.57 19.30 -9.16
C HIS A 5 16.96 20.65 -9.79
N GLU A 6 15.98 21.39 -10.31
CA GLU A 6 16.22 22.73 -10.88
C GLU A 6 16.65 23.75 -9.82
N SER A 7 16.07 23.68 -8.61
CA SER A 7 16.48 24.53 -7.48
C SER A 7 17.95 24.28 -7.10
N MET A 8 18.37 23.01 -7.07
CA MET A 8 19.77 22.64 -6.84
C MET A 8 20.68 23.17 -7.96
N ARG A 9 20.26 23.05 -9.24
CA ARG A 9 21.02 23.56 -10.39
C ARG A 9 21.22 25.08 -10.34
N GLN A 10 20.21 25.83 -9.90
CA GLN A 10 20.28 27.30 -9.78
C GLN A 10 20.84 27.80 -8.45
N GLY A 11 21.07 26.90 -7.47
CA GLY A 11 21.53 27.26 -6.13
C GLY A 11 20.54 28.09 -5.32
N ARG A 12 19.24 28.05 -5.65
CA ARG A 12 18.18 28.80 -4.95
C ARG A 12 16.86 28.03 -4.90
N PRO A 13 16.04 28.20 -3.86
CA PRO A 13 14.75 27.53 -3.78
C PRO A 13 13.75 28.11 -4.79
N LEU A 14 13.13 27.24 -5.60
CA LEU A 14 12.10 27.61 -6.58
C LEU A 14 10.70 27.18 -6.15
N PHE A 15 10.49 26.90 -4.87
CA PHE A 15 9.25 26.28 -4.37
C PHE A 15 8.00 27.17 -4.43
N HIS A 16 8.18 28.49 -4.60
CA HIS A 16 7.08 29.41 -4.92
C HIS A 16 6.36 29.07 -6.23
N LEU A 17 6.94 28.19 -7.07
CA LEU A 17 6.32 27.68 -8.28
C LEU A 17 5.37 26.49 -8.04
N LEU A 18 5.40 25.86 -6.86
CA LEU A 18 4.60 24.67 -6.54
C LEU A 18 3.09 24.91 -6.66
N PRO A 19 2.51 26.03 -6.20
CA PRO A 19 1.08 26.30 -6.37
C PRO A 19 0.63 26.34 -7.85
N TYR A 20 1.51 26.82 -8.74
CA TYR A 20 1.25 26.84 -10.19
C TYR A 20 1.31 25.45 -10.83
N LEU A 21 1.87 24.47 -10.13
CA LEU A 21 1.87 23.05 -10.50
C LEU A 21 0.76 22.26 -9.76
N HIS A 22 -0.20 22.97 -9.15
CA HIS A 22 -1.29 22.40 -8.35
C HIS A 22 -0.81 21.56 -7.15
N VAL A 23 0.37 21.86 -6.63
CA VAL A 23 0.89 21.30 -5.37
C VAL A 23 0.43 22.20 -4.21
N SER A 24 0.15 21.58 -3.06
CA SER A 24 -0.36 22.29 -1.88
C SER A 24 0.62 23.33 -1.34
N PHE A 25 0.08 24.42 -0.77
CA PHE A 25 0.84 25.40 0.00
C PHE A 25 1.56 24.77 1.20
N PHE A 26 0.98 23.71 1.76
CA PHE A 26 1.65 22.88 2.76
C PHE A 26 2.99 22.36 2.26
N MET A 27 3.04 21.77 1.06
CA MET A 27 4.29 21.27 0.50
C MET A 27 5.26 22.39 0.14
N GLU A 28 4.78 23.58 -0.27
CA GLU A 28 5.66 24.74 -0.45
C GLU A 28 6.43 25.07 0.82
N ALA A 29 5.74 25.18 1.96
CA ALA A 29 6.36 25.44 3.26
C ALA A 29 7.36 24.33 3.65
N VAL A 30 6.97 23.06 3.50
CA VAL A 30 7.82 21.91 3.80
C VAL A 30 9.09 21.89 2.94
N TRP A 31 8.98 22.19 1.64
CA TRP A 31 10.16 22.22 0.76
C TRP A 31 11.10 23.38 1.09
N GLN A 32 10.58 24.53 1.51
CA GLN A 32 11.40 25.64 2.00
C GLN A 32 12.15 25.27 3.29
N ASP A 33 11.48 24.60 4.21
CA ASP A 33 12.10 24.08 5.43
C ASP A 33 13.20 23.06 5.10
N TYR A 34 12.89 22.07 4.26
CA TYR A 34 13.85 21.06 3.82
C TYR A 34 15.09 21.65 3.14
N TRP A 35 14.92 22.71 2.34
CA TRP A 35 16.06 23.39 1.70
C TRP A 35 17.08 23.91 2.71
N THR A 36 16.61 24.34 3.88
CA THR A 36 17.40 24.91 4.95
C THR A 36 17.97 23.83 5.88
N PHE A 37 17.14 22.90 6.34
CA PHE A 37 17.51 21.95 7.42
C PHE A 37 17.88 20.55 6.94
N ARG A 38 17.48 20.17 5.71
CA ARG A 38 17.77 18.85 5.11
C ARG A 38 17.27 17.65 5.92
N ASP A 39 16.16 17.81 6.64
CA ASP A 39 15.52 16.72 7.36
C ASP A 39 14.74 15.79 6.41
N ASN A 40 15.37 14.69 6.02
CA ASN A 40 14.77 13.69 5.13
C ASN A 40 13.55 12.99 5.76
N ALA A 41 13.56 12.78 7.09
CA ALA A 41 12.48 12.09 7.77
C ALA A 41 11.23 12.97 7.81
N LEU A 42 11.39 14.25 8.17
CA LEU A 42 10.30 15.22 8.14
C LEU A 42 9.73 15.37 6.72
N LEU A 43 10.58 15.50 5.69
CA LEU A 43 10.13 15.59 4.30
C LEU A 43 9.31 14.37 3.88
N ALA A 44 9.77 13.15 4.21
CA ALA A 44 9.07 11.92 3.86
C ALA A 44 7.71 11.82 4.57
N ILE A 45 7.66 12.16 5.86
CA ILE A 45 6.40 12.20 6.62
C ILE A 45 5.44 13.25 6.05
N ALA A 46 5.94 14.44 5.72
CA ALA A 46 5.13 15.48 5.09
C ALA A 46 4.59 15.03 3.72
N MET A 47 5.36 14.30 2.92
CA MET A 47 4.87 13.72 1.68
C MET A 47 3.71 12.73 1.92
N VAL A 48 3.83 11.87 2.94
CA VAL A 48 2.74 10.96 3.35
C VAL A 48 1.49 11.76 3.72
N VAL A 49 1.63 12.77 4.58
CA VAL A 49 0.51 13.63 5.01
C VAL A 49 -0.14 14.33 3.82
N ASN A 50 0.66 14.86 2.90
CA ASN A 50 0.17 15.55 1.71
C ASN A 50 -0.61 14.61 0.78
N GLU A 51 -0.10 13.42 0.50
CA GLU A 51 -0.77 12.44 -0.36
C GLU A 51 -2.07 11.95 0.27
N GLN A 52 -2.03 11.56 1.55
CA GLN A 52 -3.23 11.04 2.24
C GLN A 52 -4.32 12.11 2.38
N SER A 53 -3.95 13.36 2.65
CA SER A 53 -4.89 14.48 2.71
C SER A 53 -5.44 14.86 1.34
N TYR A 54 -4.63 14.74 0.29
CA TYR A 54 -5.08 14.93 -1.10
C TYR A 54 -6.14 13.91 -1.52
N LEU A 55 -5.91 12.63 -1.17
CA LEU A 55 -6.84 11.52 -1.44
C LEU A 55 -8.13 11.60 -0.61
N GLU A 56 -8.07 12.17 0.60
CA GLU A 56 -9.22 12.23 1.51
C GLU A 56 -10.45 12.86 0.86
N LYS A 57 -10.30 14.03 0.24
CA LYS A 57 -11.44 14.74 -0.38
C LYS A 57 -11.87 14.10 -1.71
N ARG A 58 -10.89 13.64 -2.50
CA ARG A 58 -11.08 13.27 -3.92
C ARG A 58 -11.45 11.80 -4.12
N VAL A 59 -11.00 10.94 -3.23
CA VAL A 59 -11.24 9.50 -3.28
C VAL A 59 -12.10 9.07 -2.12
N VAL A 60 -11.66 9.33 -0.89
CA VAL A 60 -12.30 8.75 0.31
C VAL A 60 -13.68 9.37 0.55
N LYS A 61 -13.82 10.70 0.48
CA LYS A 61 -15.11 11.40 0.67
C LYS A 61 -15.95 11.53 -0.59
N ASN A 62 -15.46 11.08 -1.74
CA ASN A 62 -16.19 11.19 -2.98
C ASN A 62 -17.42 10.26 -2.96
N ALA A 63 -18.61 10.82 -3.22
CA ALA A 63 -19.86 10.09 -3.11
C ALA A 63 -19.93 8.86 -4.03
N LYS A 64 -19.30 8.93 -5.21
CA LYS A 64 -19.24 7.80 -6.14
C LYS A 64 -18.44 6.65 -5.55
N TYR A 65 -17.19 6.90 -5.14
CA TYR A 65 -16.33 5.85 -4.56
C TYR A 65 -16.84 5.35 -3.21
N GLN A 66 -17.47 6.22 -2.41
CA GLN A 66 -18.18 5.81 -1.21
C GLN A 66 -19.26 4.78 -1.52
N LYS A 67 -20.09 5.02 -2.52
CA LYS A 67 -21.18 4.11 -2.88
C LYS A 67 -20.69 2.83 -3.55
N GLU A 68 -19.78 2.96 -4.51
CA GLU A 68 -19.34 1.87 -5.39
C GLU A 68 -18.26 0.98 -4.78
N VAL A 69 -17.50 1.48 -3.80
CA VAL A 69 -16.36 0.76 -3.20
C VAL A 69 -16.48 0.72 -1.68
N LEU A 70 -16.38 1.86 -1.00
CA LEU A 70 -16.14 1.89 0.46
C LEU A 70 -17.33 1.39 1.29
N ASN A 71 -18.57 1.61 0.82
CA ASN A 71 -19.78 1.15 1.51
C ASN A 71 -20.26 -0.23 1.08
N THR A 72 -19.56 -0.88 0.14
CA THR A 72 -19.87 -2.25 -0.26
C THR A 72 -19.61 -3.21 0.90
N ILE A 73 -20.40 -4.29 0.96
CA ILE A 73 -20.25 -5.31 2.00
C ILE A 73 -18.88 -5.98 1.84
N GLU A 74 -18.47 -6.23 0.61
CA GLU A 74 -17.19 -6.82 0.25
C GLU A 74 -16.02 -6.02 0.82
N PHE A 75 -16.01 -4.69 0.64
CA PHE A 75 -14.96 -3.83 1.16
C PHE A 75 -14.94 -3.81 2.70
N LYS A 76 -16.11 -3.69 3.33
CA LYS A 76 -16.21 -3.71 4.80
C LYS A 76 -15.75 -5.04 5.39
N LEU A 77 -16.03 -6.16 4.72
CA LEU A 77 -15.53 -7.47 5.13
C LEU A 77 -14.01 -7.56 4.96
N GLN A 78 -13.44 -7.03 3.87
CA GLN A 78 -11.99 -7.00 3.68
C GLN A 78 -11.28 -6.20 4.78
N ASP A 79 -11.83 -5.03 5.13
CA ASP A 79 -11.31 -4.19 6.20
C ASP A 79 -11.47 -4.88 7.57
N MET A 80 -12.64 -5.46 7.86
CA MET A 80 -12.89 -6.21 9.12
C MET A 80 -11.99 -7.44 9.27
N PHE A 81 -11.73 -8.17 8.18
CA PHE A 81 -10.88 -9.36 8.21
C PHE A 81 -9.39 -9.05 8.02
N LEU A 82 -9.02 -7.78 7.90
CA LEU A 82 -7.63 -7.33 7.84
C LEU A 82 -6.89 -7.86 6.60
N PHE A 83 -7.58 -7.89 5.45
CA PHE A 83 -7.05 -8.41 4.20
C PHE A 83 -6.17 -7.41 3.44
N ASN A 84 -6.18 -6.14 3.86
CA ASN A 84 -5.40 -5.08 3.25
C ASN A 84 -4.03 -4.98 3.92
N GLN A 85 -3.01 -5.56 3.29
CA GLN A 85 -1.65 -5.57 3.82
C GLN A 85 -0.67 -5.02 2.79
N ILE A 86 0.25 -4.18 3.26
CA ILE A 86 1.36 -3.64 2.46
C ILE A 86 2.60 -4.42 2.85
N LEU A 87 3.25 -5.02 1.84
CA LEU A 87 4.35 -5.97 2.02
C LEU A 87 5.61 -5.46 1.32
N PHE A 88 6.74 -5.61 1.99
CA PHE A 88 8.09 -5.39 1.49
C PHE A 88 8.84 -6.73 1.53
N PRO A 89 8.89 -7.45 0.41
CA PRO A 89 9.65 -8.68 0.30
C PRO A 89 11.16 -8.39 0.32
N TYR A 90 11.90 -9.30 0.96
CA TYR A 90 13.36 -9.32 0.94
C TYR A 90 13.87 -10.74 1.17
N GLU A 91 15.15 -10.98 0.90
CA GLU A 91 15.80 -12.27 1.15
C GLU A 91 16.63 -12.22 2.43
N GLU A 92 16.52 -13.26 3.24
CA GLU A 92 17.33 -13.48 4.44
C GLU A 92 17.46 -14.98 4.73
N GLY A 93 18.67 -15.43 5.05
CA GLY A 93 18.92 -16.84 5.37
C GLY A 93 18.59 -17.82 4.24
N GLY A 94 18.63 -17.36 2.98
CA GLY A 94 18.29 -18.17 1.80
C GLY A 94 16.79 -18.34 1.54
N GLY A 95 15.92 -17.60 2.24
CA GLY A 95 14.47 -17.64 2.06
C GLY A 95 13.83 -16.26 1.93
N LEU A 96 12.60 -16.25 1.43
CA LEU A 96 11.74 -15.07 1.39
C LEU A 96 11.34 -14.65 2.80
N GLN A 97 11.52 -13.37 3.10
CA GLN A 97 10.93 -12.69 4.24
C GLN A 97 9.97 -11.61 3.75
N LEU A 98 9.02 -11.26 4.61
CA LEU A 98 8.06 -10.18 4.37
C LEU A 98 8.07 -9.23 5.55
N ALA A 99 8.49 -7.99 5.30
CA ALA A 99 8.22 -6.88 6.19
C ALA A 99 6.93 -6.16 5.77
N GLY A 100 6.27 -5.42 6.65
CA GLY A 100 5.07 -4.70 6.28
C GLY A 100 4.14 -4.39 7.44
N GLN A 101 2.96 -3.89 7.09
CA GLN A 101 1.89 -3.58 8.03
C GLN A 101 0.53 -3.88 7.42
N THR A 102 -0.39 -4.20 8.31
CA THR A 102 -1.81 -4.32 7.97
C THR A 102 -2.47 -2.95 8.08
N LEU A 103 -3.28 -2.63 7.09
CA LEU A 103 -4.11 -1.43 7.09
C LEU A 103 -5.41 -1.74 7.84
N HIS A 104 -5.69 -0.92 8.84
CA HIS A 104 -6.91 -0.94 9.62
C HIS A 104 -7.73 0.31 9.30
N ALA A 105 -9.06 0.18 9.26
CA ALA A 105 -9.99 1.30 9.18
C ALA A 105 -9.64 2.28 8.05
N PHE A 106 -9.56 1.80 6.81
CA PHE A 106 -9.09 2.60 5.66
C PHE A 106 -9.80 3.95 5.50
N GLY A 107 -11.04 4.09 5.97
CA GLY A 107 -11.77 5.37 5.93
C GLY A 107 -11.16 6.49 6.78
N SER A 108 -10.35 6.18 7.80
CA SER A 108 -9.72 7.18 8.67
C SER A 108 -8.47 7.79 8.05
N LEU A 109 -8.46 9.11 7.87
CA LEU A 109 -7.27 9.85 7.39
C LEU A 109 -6.08 9.67 8.35
N GLU A 110 -6.33 9.77 9.65
CA GLU A 110 -5.30 9.63 10.68
C GLU A 110 -4.63 8.25 10.63
N GLU A 111 -5.43 7.18 10.53
CA GLU A 111 -4.89 5.81 10.44
C GLU A 111 -4.04 5.59 9.19
N ARG A 112 -4.45 6.16 8.05
CA ARG A 112 -3.66 6.07 6.82
C ARG A 112 -2.34 6.85 6.93
N ILE A 113 -2.34 8.01 7.56
CA ILE A 113 -1.12 8.78 7.82
C ILE A 113 -0.20 8.03 8.78
N LEU A 114 -0.74 7.52 9.90
CA LEU A 114 0.02 6.73 10.86
C LEU A 114 0.60 5.45 10.22
N LEU A 115 -0.17 4.76 9.38
CA LEU A 115 0.32 3.63 8.59
C LEU A 115 1.49 4.03 7.71
N GLY A 116 1.40 5.14 6.98
CA GLY A 116 2.49 5.64 6.13
C GLY A 116 3.75 5.94 6.93
N LYS A 117 3.63 6.55 8.11
CA LYS A 117 4.76 6.76 9.03
C LYS A 117 5.37 5.43 9.50
N ARG A 118 4.54 4.44 9.86
CA ARG A 118 5.01 3.11 10.29
C ARG A 118 5.75 2.41 9.16
N LEU A 119 5.24 2.46 7.93
CA LEU A 119 5.88 1.89 6.75
C LEU A 119 7.22 2.59 6.45
N TYR A 120 7.30 3.92 6.59
CA TYR A 120 8.56 4.66 6.49
C TYR A 120 9.58 4.14 7.50
N MET A 121 9.20 3.97 8.77
CA MET A 121 10.09 3.41 9.79
C MET A 121 10.52 1.98 9.48
N ILE A 122 9.64 1.14 8.92
CA ILE A 122 9.99 -0.23 8.51
C ILE A 122 11.03 -0.24 7.40
N LEU A 123 10.88 0.66 6.42
CA LEU A 123 11.77 0.75 5.26
C LEU A 123 13.10 1.41 5.56
N PHE A 124 13.13 2.46 6.39
CA PHE A 124 14.30 3.32 6.57
C PHE A 124 14.87 3.33 7.99
N GLY A 125 14.16 2.77 8.97
CA GLY A 125 14.62 2.70 10.36
C GLY A 125 15.65 1.59 10.62
N ASN A 126 15.84 0.65 9.68
CA ASN A 126 16.87 -0.39 9.76
C ASN A 126 17.62 -0.47 8.41
N MET A 127 18.86 0.01 8.39
CA MET A 127 19.68 0.10 7.17
C MET A 127 19.98 -1.26 6.52
N GLU A 128 20.15 -2.31 7.32
CA GLU A 128 20.40 -3.66 6.79
C GLU A 128 19.16 -4.20 6.07
N ARG A 129 18.00 -4.11 6.72
CA ARG A 129 16.72 -4.49 6.11
C ARG A 129 16.43 -3.63 4.87
N HIS A 130 16.66 -2.33 4.95
CA HIS A 130 16.52 -1.40 3.83
C HIS A 130 17.29 -1.88 2.60
N GLY A 131 18.60 -2.12 2.76
CA GLY A 131 19.46 -2.56 1.66
C GLY A 131 19.02 -3.91 1.08
N ARG A 132 18.50 -4.83 1.90
CA ARG A 132 17.95 -6.11 1.44
C ARG A 132 16.66 -5.93 0.64
N ILE A 133 15.74 -5.08 1.10
CA ILE A 133 14.49 -4.75 0.39
C ILE A 133 14.81 -4.09 -0.96
N GLU A 134 15.71 -3.09 -0.97
CA GLU A 134 16.12 -2.42 -2.20
C GLU A 134 16.76 -3.40 -3.19
N ASN A 135 17.70 -4.23 -2.73
CA ASN A 135 18.35 -5.24 -3.56
C ASN A 135 17.36 -6.29 -4.09
N TRP A 136 16.33 -6.64 -3.31
CA TRP A 136 15.27 -7.51 -3.77
C TRP A 136 14.46 -6.83 -4.88
N ALA A 137 13.99 -5.59 -4.67
CA ALA A 137 13.17 -4.87 -5.64
C ALA A 137 13.90 -4.61 -6.97
N ARG A 138 15.21 -4.33 -6.91
CA ARG A 138 16.04 -4.15 -8.12
C ARG A 138 16.18 -5.43 -8.95
N ARG A 139 16.14 -6.60 -8.33
CA ARG A 139 16.31 -7.90 -8.99
C ARG A 139 15.00 -8.52 -9.48
N HIS A 140 13.87 -8.02 -9.00
CA HIS A 140 12.54 -8.60 -9.27
C HIS A 140 11.63 -7.57 -9.95
N PRO A 141 11.63 -7.51 -11.30
CA PRO A 141 10.67 -6.69 -12.03
C PRO A 141 9.24 -7.05 -11.65
N HIS A 142 8.42 -6.03 -11.40
CA HIS A 142 7.05 -6.21 -10.95
C HIS A 142 6.07 -6.33 -12.12
N THR A 143 5.33 -7.45 -12.16
CA THR A 143 4.19 -7.67 -13.05
C THR A 143 2.86 -7.26 -12.39
N GLY A 144 2.88 -7.05 -11.07
CA GLY A 144 1.69 -6.85 -10.24
C GLY A 144 1.04 -8.16 -9.78
N SER A 145 1.61 -9.30 -10.17
CA SER A 145 1.24 -10.60 -9.62
C SER A 145 1.95 -10.85 -8.29
N ARG A 146 1.27 -11.51 -7.34
CA ARG A 146 1.90 -12.03 -6.12
C ARG A 146 2.92 -13.14 -6.39
N LYS A 147 2.93 -13.69 -7.61
CA LYS A 147 4.00 -14.59 -8.08
C LYS A 147 5.37 -13.91 -8.05
N ASP A 148 5.42 -12.59 -8.22
CA ASP A 148 6.67 -11.82 -8.26
C ASP A 148 7.50 -12.02 -6.98
N TYR A 149 6.82 -12.16 -5.82
CA TYR A 149 7.50 -12.34 -4.53
C TYR A 149 7.31 -13.70 -3.89
N TRP A 150 6.29 -14.48 -4.25
CA TRP A 150 6.05 -15.79 -3.63
C TRP A 150 5.57 -16.87 -4.64
N PRO A 151 6.44 -17.26 -5.60
CA PRO A 151 6.09 -18.16 -6.71
C PRO A 151 5.79 -19.62 -6.30
N GLU A 152 6.15 -20.01 -5.08
CA GLU A 152 5.83 -21.32 -4.49
C GLU A 152 4.33 -21.44 -4.15
N ILE A 153 3.68 -20.32 -3.83
CA ILE A 153 2.25 -20.29 -3.47
C ILE A 153 1.40 -19.70 -4.59
N PHE A 154 1.92 -18.72 -5.34
CA PHE A 154 1.16 -18.03 -6.38
C PHE A 154 1.63 -18.39 -7.78
N ASN A 155 0.69 -18.36 -8.74
CA ASN A 155 1.01 -18.40 -10.16
C ASN A 155 0.11 -17.47 -10.98
N ASN A 156 0.63 -16.95 -12.09
CA ASN A 156 -0.10 -16.12 -13.05
C ASN A 156 -0.88 -16.95 -14.09
N ILE A 157 -0.83 -18.28 -14.00
CA ILE A 157 -1.62 -19.21 -14.80
C ILE A 157 -2.63 -19.90 -13.89
N HIS A 158 -3.88 -20.01 -14.35
CA HIS A 158 -4.93 -20.70 -13.61
C HIS A 158 -4.77 -22.22 -13.75
N GLU A 159 -4.01 -22.83 -12.84
CA GLU A 159 -3.74 -24.27 -12.79
C GLU A 159 -4.92 -25.13 -12.29
N GLY A 160 -5.92 -24.50 -11.67
CA GLY A 160 -7.05 -25.21 -11.06
C GLY A 160 -7.98 -25.79 -12.12
N LEU A 161 -8.40 -27.05 -11.92
CA LEU A 161 -9.45 -27.67 -12.73
C LEU A 161 -10.82 -27.02 -12.45
N PRO A 162 -11.71 -26.93 -13.46
CA PRO A 162 -13.10 -26.53 -13.24
C PRO A 162 -13.77 -27.48 -12.24
N GLY A 163 -14.45 -26.95 -11.22
CA GLY A 163 -15.17 -27.76 -10.24
C GLY A 163 -15.17 -27.17 -8.82
N LYS A 164 -15.29 -28.07 -7.82
CA LYS A 164 -15.31 -27.71 -6.40
C LYS A 164 -13.96 -27.12 -5.98
N TYR A 165 -14.01 -25.94 -5.36
CA TYR A 165 -12.82 -25.32 -4.81
C TYR A 165 -12.29 -26.13 -3.64
N GLN A 166 -10.98 -26.33 -3.59
CA GLN A 166 -10.30 -27.04 -2.52
C GLN A 166 -9.33 -26.08 -1.84
N LEU A 167 -9.20 -26.19 -0.51
CA LEU A 167 -8.24 -25.43 0.26
C LEU A 167 -6.82 -25.84 -0.11
N LYS A 168 -6.01 -24.90 -0.59
CA LYS A 168 -4.67 -25.15 -1.14
C LYS A 168 -3.58 -25.00 -0.09
N LEU A 169 -3.78 -24.16 0.93
CA LEU A 169 -2.78 -23.87 1.95
C LEU A 169 -2.98 -24.67 3.24
N LYS A 170 -1.87 -24.97 3.88
CA LYS A 170 -1.79 -25.44 5.28
C LYS A 170 -0.46 -24.98 5.87
N ALA A 171 -0.51 -24.22 6.96
CA ALA A 171 0.68 -23.71 7.66
C ALA A 171 1.65 -22.99 6.71
N CYS A 172 1.10 -22.06 5.91
CA CYS A 172 1.86 -21.23 4.96
C CYS A 172 2.55 -22.01 3.84
N LYS A 173 2.12 -23.24 3.57
CA LYS A 173 2.64 -24.07 2.48
C LYS A 173 1.51 -24.62 1.64
N LEU A 174 1.80 -24.82 0.36
CA LEU A 174 0.91 -25.51 -0.55
C LEU A 174 0.80 -26.98 -0.12
N LYS A 175 -0.42 -27.50 -0.06
CA LYS A 175 -0.65 -28.93 0.21
C LYS A 175 -0.09 -29.78 -0.93
N PRO A 176 0.38 -31.01 -0.66
CA PRO A 176 0.81 -31.93 -1.71
C PRO A 176 -0.26 -32.09 -2.78
N GLY A 177 0.11 -31.86 -4.05
CA GLY A 177 -0.79 -31.96 -5.20
C GLY A 177 -1.79 -30.82 -5.37
N ALA A 178 -1.82 -29.82 -4.48
CA ALA A 178 -2.67 -28.64 -4.68
C ALA A 178 -2.09 -27.72 -5.76
N ALA A 179 -2.96 -27.15 -6.59
CA ALA A 179 -2.61 -26.10 -7.54
C ALA A 179 -2.29 -24.79 -6.81
N ARG A 180 -1.36 -23.98 -7.33
CA ARG A 180 -1.03 -22.67 -6.75
C ARG A 180 -2.24 -21.71 -6.78
N ILE A 181 -2.20 -20.69 -5.94
CA ILE A 181 -3.20 -19.63 -5.91
C ILE A 181 -3.02 -18.78 -7.17
N TYR A 182 -4.10 -18.64 -7.94
CA TYR A 182 -4.08 -17.81 -9.13
C TYR A 182 -3.93 -16.34 -8.74
N SER A 183 -2.90 -15.68 -9.28
CA SER A 183 -2.63 -14.26 -9.16
C SER A 183 -2.23 -13.75 -10.55
N PRO A 184 -3.16 -13.19 -11.33
CA PRO A 184 -2.83 -12.64 -12.64
C PRO A 184 -1.85 -11.47 -12.52
N GLU A 185 -1.22 -11.11 -13.65
CA GLU A 185 -0.52 -9.85 -13.80
C GLU A 185 -1.52 -8.69 -13.84
N LEU A 186 -1.05 -7.48 -13.55
CA LEU A 186 -1.90 -6.30 -13.35
C LEU A 186 -2.83 -6.04 -14.54
N GLU A 187 -2.30 -6.18 -15.76
CA GLU A 187 -3.03 -5.94 -17.02
C GLU A 187 -4.19 -6.90 -17.27
N TYR A 188 -4.15 -8.09 -16.65
CA TYR A 188 -5.23 -9.09 -16.74
C TYR A 188 -6.14 -9.07 -15.52
N ALA A 189 -5.77 -8.36 -14.45
CA ALA A 189 -6.53 -8.29 -13.22
C ALA A 189 -7.70 -7.29 -13.29
N TRP A 190 -7.46 -6.13 -13.92
CA TRP A 190 -8.47 -5.08 -14.06
C TRP A 190 -8.49 -4.52 -15.48
N LYS A 191 -9.68 -4.13 -15.96
CA LYS A 191 -9.81 -3.40 -17.22
C LYS A 191 -9.27 -1.98 -17.05
N ASN A 192 -8.73 -1.41 -18.13
CA ASN A 192 -8.40 0.01 -18.16
C ASN A 192 -9.63 0.87 -17.86
N VAL A 193 -9.44 1.87 -17.01
CA VAL A 193 -10.48 2.84 -16.62
C VAL A 193 -10.00 4.23 -16.98
N SER A 194 -10.89 5.03 -17.58
CA SER A 194 -10.64 6.45 -17.80
C SER A 194 -10.99 7.22 -16.53
N HIS A 195 -10.03 7.96 -15.99
CA HIS A 195 -10.25 8.83 -14.84
C HIS A 195 -10.45 10.28 -15.31
N PRO A 196 -11.39 11.03 -14.70
CA PRO A 196 -11.46 12.47 -14.91
C PRO A 196 -10.21 13.15 -14.33
N GLU A 197 -9.94 14.38 -14.78
CA GLU A 197 -8.95 15.22 -14.12
C GLU A 197 -9.30 15.42 -12.64
N ALA A 198 -8.27 15.53 -11.81
CA ALA A 198 -8.47 15.75 -10.38
C ALA A 198 -9.10 17.12 -10.14
N GLU A 199 -10.01 17.19 -9.16
CA GLU A 199 -10.70 18.45 -8.87
C GLU A 199 -9.69 19.53 -8.45
N PRO A 200 -9.84 20.78 -8.90
CA PRO A 200 -8.92 21.85 -8.56
C PRO A 200 -9.01 22.23 -7.08
N GLY A 201 -7.95 22.87 -6.58
CA GLY A 201 -7.91 23.50 -5.26
C GLY A 201 -7.05 22.75 -4.23
N ASP A 202 -6.57 23.53 -3.26
CA ASP A 202 -5.71 23.02 -2.20
C ASP A 202 -6.53 22.32 -1.11
N TRP A 203 -6.02 21.18 -0.63
CA TRP A 203 -6.57 20.48 0.53
C TRP A 203 -6.16 21.16 1.85
N TYR A 204 -5.04 21.88 1.88
CA TYR A 204 -4.54 22.56 3.08
C TYR A 204 -5.48 23.72 3.47
N LYS A 205 -5.87 23.76 4.75
CA LYS A 205 -6.83 24.73 5.30
C LYS A 205 -6.46 25.32 6.65
N SER A 206 -5.83 24.53 7.53
CA SER A 206 -5.47 24.95 8.88
C SER A 206 -4.11 24.41 9.29
N TRP A 207 -3.53 25.02 10.33
CA TRP A 207 -2.22 24.65 10.86
C TRP A 207 -2.21 23.36 11.66
N ASP A 208 -3.37 22.81 12.02
CA ASP A 208 -3.53 21.57 12.80
C ASP A 208 -2.82 20.35 12.16
N VAL A 209 -2.54 20.42 10.85
CA VAL A 209 -1.72 19.40 10.16
C VAL A 209 -0.31 19.28 10.71
N ALA A 210 0.21 20.31 11.39
CA ALA A 210 1.53 20.29 12.02
C ALA A 210 1.60 19.20 13.10
N ASP A 211 0.50 18.92 13.80
CA ASP A 211 0.44 17.83 14.79
C ASP A 211 0.70 16.47 14.13
N MET A 212 0.29 16.31 12.87
CA MET A 212 0.54 15.10 12.08
C MET A 212 1.99 14.99 11.59
N LEU A 213 2.84 16.00 11.74
CA LEU A 213 4.26 15.91 11.40
C LEU A 213 5.12 15.35 12.53
N GLY A 214 4.55 15.25 13.74
CA GLY A 214 5.25 14.71 14.91
C GLY A 214 5.78 13.29 14.68
N PRO A 215 6.88 12.91 15.38
CA PRO A 215 7.45 11.57 15.26
C PRO A 215 6.49 10.50 15.77
N LEU A 216 6.69 9.26 15.33
CA LEU A 216 6.03 8.12 15.98
C LEU A 216 6.71 7.87 17.32
N HIS A 217 5.90 7.73 18.37
CA HIS A 217 6.40 7.46 19.72
C HIS A 217 6.51 5.96 20.03
N GLU A 218 5.99 5.10 19.14
CA GLU A 218 5.93 3.66 19.36
C GLU A 218 6.94 2.89 18.49
N PRO A 219 7.58 1.84 19.04
CA PRO A 219 8.43 0.96 18.25
C PRO A 219 7.59 0.23 17.20
N VAL A 220 8.04 0.26 15.95
CA VAL A 220 7.33 -0.37 14.83
C VAL A 220 7.91 -1.76 14.56
N GLN A 221 7.10 -2.79 14.79
CA GLN A 221 7.44 -4.16 14.38
C GLN A 221 7.12 -4.35 12.90
N GLY A 222 8.11 -4.77 12.12
CA GLY A 222 7.95 -4.93 10.67
C GLY A 222 7.57 -6.34 10.22
N GLU A 223 7.66 -7.35 11.07
CA GLU A 223 7.43 -8.75 10.67
C GLU A 223 5.94 -9.04 10.45
N ILE A 224 5.55 -9.34 9.20
CA ILE A 224 4.14 -9.57 8.84
C ILE A 224 3.88 -10.97 8.24
N PHE A 225 4.93 -11.74 7.95
CA PHE A 225 4.82 -13.02 7.23
C PHE A 225 3.76 -13.96 7.82
N ARG A 226 3.77 -14.16 9.14
CA ARG A 226 2.81 -15.06 9.83
C ARG A 226 1.38 -14.54 9.74
N GLU A 227 1.19 -13.23 9.85
CA GLU A 227 -0.12 -12.61 9.75
C GLU A 227 -0.66 -12.71 8.33
N TYR A 228 0.17 -12.39 7.34
CA TYR A 228 -0.20 -12.52 5.93
C TYR A 228 -0.57 -13.94 5.55
N CYS A 229 0.18 -14.92 6.02
CA CYS A 229 -0.16 -16.33 5.84
C CYS A 229 -1.55 -16.69 6.41
N LYS A 230 -1.85 -16.27 7.65
CA LYS A 230 -3.18 -16.50 8.24
C LYS A 230 -4.28 -15.80 7.43
N THR A 231 -4.00 -14.62 6.89
CA THR A 231 -4.90 -13.90 6.01
C THR A 231 -5.20 -14.69 4.74
N LEU A 232 -4.20 -15.31 4.11
CA LEU A 232 -4.42 -16.17 2.93
C LEU A 232 -5.27 -17.40 3.26
N GLU A 233 -5.02 -18.07 4.38
CA GLU A 233 -5.84 -19.22 4.81
C GLU A 233 -7.30 -18.81 5.09
N LYS A 234 -7.52 -17.66 5.72
CA LYS A 234 -8.87 -17.08 5.92
C LYS A 234 -9.56 -16.76 4.60
N LEU A 235 -8.84 -16.21 3.62
CA LEU A 235 -9.36 -15.91 2.29
C LEU A 235 -9.82 -17.19 1.57
N GLU A 236 -9.04 -18.28 1.63
CA GLU A 236 -9.46 -19.56 1.04
C GLU A 236 -10.73 -20.12 1.70
N LEU A 237 -10.84 -20.02 3.03
CA LEU A 237 -12.04 -20.42 3.75
C LEU A 237 -13.26 -19.58 3.36
N ALA A 238 -13.10 -18.27 3.20
CA ALA A 238 -14.17 -17.39 2.75
C ALA A 238 -14.64 -17.73 1.32
N VAL A 239 -13.72 -18.02 0.41
CA VAL A 239 -14.03 -18.47 -0.96
C VAL A 239 -14.79 -19.79 -0.94
N LEU A 240 -14.36 -20.74 -0.11
CA LEU A 240 -15.04 -22.03 0.04
C LEU A 240 -16.47 -21.85 0.57
N ALA A 241 -16.65 -21.05 1.62
CA ALA A 241 -17.96 -20.77 2.20
C ALA A 241 -18.89 -20.10 1.18
N LYS A 242 -18.40 -19.08 0.44
CA LYS A 242 -19.17 -18.41 -0.61
C LYS A 242 -19.65 -19.40 -1.69
N LYS A 243 -18.77 -20.30 -2.17
CA LYS A 243 -19.17 -21.29 -3.17
C LYS A 243 -20.21 -22.27 -2.64
N VAL A 244 -20.09 -22.72 -1.39
CA VAL A 244 -21.08 -23.62 -0.76
C VAL A 244 -22.45 -22.96 -0.66
N VAL A 245 -22.50 -21.69 -0.24
CA VAL A 245 -23.75 -20.91 -0.16
C VAL A 245 -24.37 -20.75 -1.55
N SER A 246 -23.59 -20.32 -2.55
CA SER A 246 -24.11 -20.13 -3.91
C SER A 246 -24.60 -21.44 -4.57
N THR A 247 -24.02 -22.60 -4.24
CA THR A 247 -24.55 -23.90 -4.70
C THR A 247 -25.78 -24.40 -3.96
N ARG A 248 -26.17 -23.78 -2.84
CA ARG A 248 -27.43 -24.10 -2.12
C ARG A 248 -28.60 -23.24 -2.60
N GLU A 249 -28.32 -22.12 -3.26
CA GLU A 249 -29.31 -21.18 -3.80
C GLU A 249 -29.62 -21.40 -5.30
N ALA A 250 -28.90 -22.32 -5.96
CA ALA A 250 -29.08 -22.73 -7.36
C ALA A 250 -29.67 -24.14 -7.45
#